data_AF-A0A4R5A8U2-F1
#
_entry.id   AF-A0A4R5A8U2-F1
#
_cell.length_a   1.000
_cell.length_b   1.000
_cell.length_c   1.000
_cell.angle_alpha   90.00
_cell.angle_beta   90.00
_cell.angle_gamma   90.00
#
_symmetry.space_group_name_H-M   'P 1'
#
loop_
_entity.id
_entity.type
_entity.pdbx_description
1 polymer ?
#
loop_
_entity_poly.entity_id
_entity_poly.type
_entity_poly.pdbx_seq_one_letter_code
_entity_poly.pdbx_strand_id
1 'polypeptide(L)'
;MQQNEIMEILNRPLSHELLARDITRLAYVAADGTPRTVPIGFTWNGAEIVMCTTTNAPKLAALRRNPAVALTIDTEVHPPKILLLRGRAELDVVEGIPEEYLQMNGSYEMTPEQRVEWEAEVRSLYERMVRIVVTPTWAKLIDFETTLPSAVEELIRQRAERQGA
;
A
#
# COMPACT_ATOMS: atom_id res chain seq x y z
N MET A 1 -15.49 -1.17 -8.81
CA MET A 1 -14.62 -1.87 -9.78
C MET A 1 -14.82 -3.35 -9.52
N GLN A 2 -14.94 -4.16 -10.56
CA GLN A 2 -15.08 -5.61 -10.35
C GLN A 2 -13.74 -6.21 -9.92
N GLN A 3 -13.76 -7.33 -9.19
CA GLN A 3 -12.53 -7.92 -8.65
C GLN A 3 -11.55 -8.34 -9.76
N ASN A 4 -12.06 -8.84 -10.89
CA ASN A 4 -11.25 -9.19 -12.05
C ASN A 4 -10.53 -7.97 -12.66
N GLU A 5 -11.21 -6.83 -12.79
CA GLU A 5 -10.62 -5.57 -13.29
C GLU A 5 -9.50 -5.07 -12.36
N ILE A 6 -9.71 -5.16 -11.04
CA ILE A 6 -8.70 -4.80 -10.04
C ILE A 6 -7.47 -5.71 -10.20
N MET A 7 -7.68 -7.03 -10.25
CA MET A 7 -6.59 -7.99 -10.39
C MET A 7 -5.85 -7.85 -11.73
N GLU A 8 -6.55 -7.51 -12.82
CA GLU A 8 -5.92 -7.23 -14.10
C GLU A 8 -4.94 -6.05 -13.99
N ILE A 9 -5.31 -4.97 -13.29
CA ILE A 9 -4.42 -3.84 -13.04
C ILE A 9 -3.26 -4.25 -12.15
N LEU A 10 -3.52 -4.99 -11.06
CA LEU A 10 -2.49 -5.38 -10.10
C LEU A 10 -1.50 -6.41 -10.66
N ASN A 11 -1.90 -7.18 -11.68
CA ASN A 11 -1.04 -8.16 -12.36
C ASN A 11 -0.24 -7.58 -13.54
N ARG A 12 -0.28 -6.26 -13.76
CA ARG A 12 0.58 -5.62 -14.76
C ARG A 12 2.04 -5.65 -14.31
N PRO A 13 3.02 -5.77 -15.23
CA PRO A 13 4.44 -5.77 -14.87
C PRO A 13 4.85 -4.58 -13.98
N LEU A 14 4.40 -3.39 -14.33
CA LEU A 14 4.68 -2.18 -13.56
C LEU A 14 3.99 -2.17 -12.19
N SER A 15 2.80 -2.74 -12.08
CA SER A 15 2.14 -2.90 -10.79
C SER A 15 2.93 -3.85 -9.89
N HIS A 16 3.49 -4.93 -10.43
CA HIS A 16 4.39 -5.81 -9.67
C HIS A 16 5.66 -5.08 -9.22
N GLU A 17 6.28 -4.27 -10.08
CA GLU A 17 7.43 -3.43 -9.69
C GLU A 17 7.10 -2.49 -8.52
N LEU A 18 5.92 -1.84 -8.57
CA LEU A 18 5.47 -0.93 -7.52
C LEU A 18 5.10 -1.69 -6.23
N LEU A 19 4.38 -2.81 -6.35
CA LEU A 19 3.99 -3.65 -5.21
C LEU A 19 5.18 -4.33 -4.51
N ALA A 20 6.33 -4.43 -5.19
CA ALA A 20 7.58 -4.92 -4.62
C ALA A 20 8.41 -3.84 -3.89
N ARG A 21 7.93 -2.59 -3.82
CA ARG A 21 8.60 -1.51 -3.07
C ARG A 21 8.33 -1.63 -1.56
N ASP A 22 9.21 -1.00 -0.77
CA ASP A 22 9.15 -1.14 0.68
C ASP A 22 8.06 -0.29 1.35
N ILE A 23 7.79 0.91 0.82
CA ILE A 23 6.96 1.92 1.49
C ILE A 23 5.75 2.30 0.64
N THR A 24 4.58 2.28 1.27
CA THR A 24 3.34 2.88 0.76
C THR A 24 2.94 4.08 1.62
N ARG A 25 2.11 4.97 1.05
CA ARG A 25 1.51 6.08 1.78
C ARG A 25 0.08 5.68 2.13
N LEU A 26 -0.15 5.34 3.40
CA LEU A 26 -1.45 4.97 3.93
C LEU A 26 -2.24 6.20 4.34
N ALA A 27 -3.36 6.43 3.67
CA ALA A 27 -4.37 7.41 4.04
C ALA A 27 -5.56 6.74 4.75
N TYR A 28 -5.98 7.30 5.89
CA TYR A 28 -7.09 6.83 6.69
C TYR A 28 -7.80 8.01 7.38
N VAL A 29 -9.01 7.78 7.88
CA VAL A 29 -9.75 8.78 8.68
C VAL A 29 -9.33 8.65 10.14
N ALA A 30 -8.79 9.71 10.72
CA ALA A 30 -8.34 9.75 12.11
C ALA A 30 -9.51 9.77 13.10
N ALA A 31 -9.20 9.71 14.40
CA ALA A 31 -10.21 9.66 15.46
C ALA A 31 -11.12 10.88 15.54
N ASP A 32 -10.60 12.04 15.18
CA ASP A 32 -11.31 13.31 15.12
C ASP A 32 -12.07 13.52 13.79
N GLY A 33 -12.08 12.51 12.91
CA GLY A 33 -12.73 12.57 11.59
C GLY A 33 -11.89 13.24 10.49
N THR A 34 -10.69 13.74 10.80
CA THR A 34 -9.81 14.36 9.79
C THR A 34 -9.07 13.32 8.96
N PRO A 35 -8.72 13.60 7.69
CA PRO A 35 -7.87 12.71 6.92
C PRO A 35 -6.43 12.74 7.45
N ARG A 36 -5.80 11.57 7.54
CA ARG A 36 -4.39 11.43 7.92
C ARG A 36 -3.67 10.51 6.97
N THR A 37 -2.45 10.90 6.59
CA THR A 37 -1.56 10.11 5.74
C THR A 37 -0.25 9.83 6.46
N VAL A 38 0.24 8.59 6.38
CA VAL A 38 1.52 8.18 6.95
C VAL A 38 2.27 7.25 5.99
N PRO A 39 3.59 7.40 5.83
CA PRO A 39 4.40 6.36 5.20
C PRO A 39 4.44 5.12 6.11
N ILE A 40 4.38 3.92 5.52
CA ILE A 40 4.42 2.66 6.24
C ILE A 40 5.00 1.54 5.36
N GLY A 41 5.77 0.64 5.99
CA GLY A 41 6.24 -0.58 5.37
C GLY A 41 5.08 -1.51 5.01
N PHE A 42 5.15 -2.16 3.84
CA PHE A 42 4.10 -3.09 3.41
C PHE A 42 4.67 -4.29 2.67
N THR A 43 3.83 -5.30 2.51
CA THR A 43 4.04 -6.43 1.59
C THR A 43 2.78 -6.67 0.76
N TRP A 44 2.97 -7.25 -0.42
CA TRP A 44 1.88 -7.75 -1.26
C TRP A 44 1.93 -9.27 -1.29
N ASN A 45 0.86 -9.93 -0.83
CA ASN A 45 0.81 -11.40 -0.74
C ASN A 45 0.16 -12.07 -1.97
N GLY A 46 -0.13 -11.30 -3.03
CA GLY A 46 -0.83 -11.77 -4.22
C GLY A 46 -2.33 -11.45 -4.25
N ALA A 47 -2.93 -11.06 -3.12
CA ALA A 47 -4.35 -10.68 -3.03
C ALA A 47 -4.59 -9.45 -2.14
N GLU A 48 -3.77 -9.24 -1.13
CA GLU A 48 -3.93 -8.23 -0.09
C GLU A 48 -2.63 -7.47 0.16
N ILE A 49 -2.77 -6.21 0.56
CA ILE A 49 -1.66 -5.40 1.07
C ILE A 49 -1.60 -5.59 2.58
N VAL A 50 -0.48 -6.07 3.10
CA VAL A 50 -0.28 -6.30 4.53
C VAL A 50 0.72 -5.30 5.08
N MET A 51 0.32 -4.59 6.13
CA MET A 51 1.20 -3.72 6.92
C MET A 51 1.21 -4.22 8.36
N CYS A 52 2.34 -4.13 9.05
CA CYS A 52 2.46 -4.58 10.43
C CYS A 52 2.74 -3.38 11.35
N THR A 53 2.09 -3.36 12.51
CA THR A 53 2.25 -2.27 13.48
C THR A 53 2.12 -2.76 14.91
N THR A 54 2.54 -1.92 15.86
CA THR A 54 2.44 -2.21 17.29
C THR A 54 1.01 -2.09 17.78
N THR A 55 0.65 -2.87 18.81
CA THR A 55 -0.71 -2.92 19.38
C THR A 55 -1.20 -1.60 19.98
N ASN A 56 -0.28 -0.68 20.31
CA ASN A 56 -0.57 0.66 20.82
C ASN A 56 -0.63 1.76 19.74
N ALA A 57 -0.52 1.41 18.45
CA ALA A 57 -0.51 2.40 17.38
C ALA A 57 -1.86 3.16 17.30
N PRO A 58 -1.86 4.51 17.26
CA PRO A 58 -3.09 5.32 17.34
C PRO A 58 -4.04 5.09 16.16
N LYS A 59 -3.49 4.69 15.00
CA LYS A 59 -4.26 4.38 13.79
C LYS A 59 -5.22 3.19 14.00
N LEU A 60 -4.91 2.26 14.90
CA LEU A 60 -5.74 1.07 15.11
C LEU A 60 -7.14 1.42 15.60
N ALA A 61 -7.25 2.36 16.56
CA ALA A 61 -8.56 2.83 17.04
C ALA A 61 -9.37 3.52 15.93
N ALA A 62 -8.67 4.23 15.03
CA ALA A 62 -9.28 4.89 13.90
C ALA A 62 -9.80 3.89 12.84
N LEU A 63 -8.97 2.91 12.49
CA LEU A 63 -9.30 1.85 11.53
C LEU A 63 -10.43 0.93 12.00
N ARG A 64 -10.56 0.68 13.32
CA ARG A 64 -11.72 -0.04 13.88
C ARG A 64 -13.04 0.70 13.65
N ARG A 65 -13.04 2.03 13.74
CA ARG A 65 -14.24 2.85 13.51
C ARG A 65 -14.54 3.02 12.03
N ASN A 66 -13.50 3.21 11.23
CA ASN A 66 -13.62 3.36 9.79
C ASN A 66 -12.51 2.57 9.09
N PRO A 67 -12.81 1.37 8.54
CA PRO A 67 -11.81 0.53 7.90
C PRO A 67 -11.51 0.95 6.46
N ALA A 68 -12.15 2.00 5.92
CA ALA A 68 -11.86 2.48 4.58
C ALA A 68 -10.49 3.18 4.54
N VAL A 69 -9.64 2.73 3.63
CA VAL A 69 -8.28 3.27 3.44
C VAL A 69 -7.99 3.53 1.97
N ALA A 70 -7.03 4.43 1.72
CA ALA A 70 -6.40 4.60 0.42
C ALA A 70 -4.89 4.42 0.56
N LEU A 71 -4.26 3.85 -0.47
CA LEU A 71 -2.82 3.64 -0.53
C LEU A 71 -2.27 4.25 -1.82
N THR A 72 -1.11 4.87 -1.74
CA THR A 72 -0.32 5.28 -2.91
C THR A 72 1.04 4.62 -2.84
N ILE A 73 1.44 3.99 -3.93
CA ILE A 73 2.80 3.49 -4.14
C ILE A 73 3.34 4.14 -5.41
N ASP A 74 4.40 4.91 -5.27
CA ASP A 74 4.89 5.78 -6.33
C ASP A 74 6.42 5.85 -6.38
N THR A 75 6.92 6.39 -7.50
CA THR A 75 8.32 6.78 -7.69
C THR A 75 8.41 8.28 -7.89
N GLU A 76 9.46 8.89 -7.34
CA GLU A 76 9.70 10.33 -7.42
C GLU A 76 10.41 10.78 -8.72
N VAL A 77 10.91 9.83 -9.52
CA VAL A 77 11.58 10.09 -10.82
C VAL A 77 10.55 10.39 -11.91
N HIS A 78 10.83 11.36 -12.80
CA HIS A 78 9.92 11.73 -13.90
C HIS A 78 10.15 10.92 -15.19
N PRO A 79 9.08 10.44 -15.86
CA PRO A 79 7.68 10.48 -15.41
C PRO A 79 7.44 9.52 -14.23
N PRO A 80 6.61 9.92 -13.23
CA PRO A 80 6.39 9.09 -12.07
C PRO A 80 5.51 7.89 -12.43
N LYS A 81 5.88 6.73 -11.89
CA LYS A 81 5.06 5.51 -11.90
C LYS A 81 4.21 5.53 -10.64
N ILE A 82 2.89 5.38 -10.77
CA ILE A 82 1.95 5.56 -9.66
C ILE A 82 0.92 4.43 -9.65
N LEU A 83 0.85 3.71 -8.53
CA LEU A 83 -0.21 2.77 -8.22
C LEU A 83 -1.07 3.33 -7.08
N LEU A 84 -2.34 3.61 -7.39
CA LEU A 84 -3.34 4.09 -6.46
C LEU A 84 -4.28 2.94 -6.10
N LEU A 85 -4.54 2.77 -4.81
CA LEU A 85 -5.42 1.72 -4.30
C LEU A 85 -6.44 2.32 -3.32
N ARG A 86 -7.63 1.75 -3.29
CA ARG A 86 -8.56 1.88 -2.16
C ARG A 86 -8.92 0.51 -1.67
N GLY A 87 -9.18 0.37 -0.37
CA GLY A 87 -9.49 -0.92 0.21
C GLY A 87 -10.19 -0.83 1.54
N ARG A 88 -10.53 -1.99 2.06
CA ARG A 88 -11.02 -2.17 3.42
C ARG A 88 -9.92 -2.84 4.24
N ALA A 89 -9.56 -2.22 5.36
CA ALA A 89 -8.59 -2.74 6.30
C ALA A 89 -9.27 -3.66 7.33
N GLU A 90 -8.70 -4.86 7.50
CA GLU A 90 -8.96 -5.75 8.61
C GLU A 90 -7.76 -5.72 9.57
N LEU A 91 -8.04 -5.80 10.87
CA LEU A 91 -7.03 -5.72 11.91
C LEU A 91 -6.91 -7.08 12.56
N ASP A 92 -5.82 -7.77 12.27
CA ASP A 92 -5.54 -9.09 12.78
C ASP A 92 -4.41 -9.04 13.80
N VAL A 93 -4.70 -9.45 15.04
CA VAL A 93 -3.74 -9.43 16.14
C VAL A 93 -3.02 -10.78 16.16
N VAL A 94 -1.70 -10.74 16.11
CA VAL A 94 -0.86 -11.94 16.09
C VAL A 94 0.10 -11.95 17.28
N GLU A 95 0.37 -13.15 17.79
CA GLU A 95 1.41 -13.38 18.79
C GLU A 95 2.80 -13.28 18.13
N GLY A 96 3.72 -12.56 18.78
CA GLY A 96 5.07 -12.32 18.29
C GLY A 96 5.12 -11.46 17.03
N ILE A 97 6.12 -11.77 16.19
CA ILE A 97 6.45 -11.02 14.97
C ILE A 97 5.92 -11.77 13.74
N PRO A 98 4.99 -11.19 12.96
CA PRO A 98 4.52 -11.79 11.72
C PRO A 98 5.63 -11.84 10.67
N GLU A 99 5.57 -12.83 9.79
CA GLU A 99 6.55 -13.01 8.71
C GLU A 99 6.59 -11.79 7.78
N GLU A 100 5.43 -11.19 7.50
CA GLU A 100 5.28 -10.00 6.67
C GLU A 100 6.08 -8.81 7.23
N TYR A 101 6.21 -8.70 8.56
CA TYR A 101 7.04 -7.67 9.19
C TYR A 101 8.52 -7.92 8.89
N LEU A 102 8.99 -9.17 8.94
CA LEU A 102 10.39 -9.47 8.62
C LEU A 102 10.69 -9.28 7.13
N GLN A 103 9.73 -9.61 6.26
CA GLN A 103 9.80 -9.44 4.82
C GLN A 103 9.91 -7.96 4.41
N MET A 104 9.03 -7.07 4.92
CA MET A 104 9.06 -5.64 4.57
C MET A 104 10.32 -4.90 5.08
N ASN A 105 11.01 -5.46 6.07
CA ASN A 105 12.30 -4.94 6.56
C ASN A 105 13.49 -5.67 5.91
N GLY A 106 13.27 -6.49 4.88
CA GLY A 106 14.31 -7.28 4.22
C GLY A 106 15.26 -6.46 3.35
N SER A 107 14.87 -5.26 2.93
CA SER A 107 15.69 -4.35 2.13
C SER A 107 16.71 -3.55 2.95
N TYR A 108 16.68 -3.66 4.27
CA TYR A 108 17.61 -2.93 5.14
C TYR A 108 19.03 -3.44 4.93
N GLU A 109 19.95 -2.52 4.64
CA GLU A 109 21.37 -2.83 4.53
C GLU A 109 21.93 -3.21 5.91
N MET A 110 22.04 -4.52 6.14
CA MET A 110 22.55 -5.11 7.37
C MET A 110 23.50 -6.28 7.03
N THR A 111 24.59 -6.42 7.77
CA THR A 111 25.35 -7.68 7.74
C THR A 111 24.53 -8.83 8.34
N PRO A 112 24.85 -10.10 8.07
CA PRO A 112 24.17 -11.23 8.68
C PRO A 112 24.14 -11.17 10.22
N GLU A 113 25.22 -10.70 10.85
CA GLU A 113 25.32 -10.55 12.31
C GLU A 113 24.39 -9.44 12.82
N GLN A 114 24.37 -8.29 12.14
CA GLN A 114 23.47 -7.18 12.46
C GLN A 114 22.00 -7.60 12.32
N ARG A 115 21.68 -8.44 11.32
CA ARG A 115 20.33 -8.96 11.13
C ARG A 115 19.89 -9.82 12.30
N VAL A 116 20.76 -10.71 12.80
CA VAL A 116 20.46 -11.56 13.97
C VAL A 116 20.20 -10.72 15.22
N GLU A 117 21.05 -9.72 15.48
CA GLU A 117 20.89 -8.81 16.63
C GLU A 117 19.60 -7.98 16.50
N TRP A 118 19.33 -7.42 15.34
CA TRP A 118 18.10 -6.68 15.07
C TRP A 118 16.85 -7.53 15.27
N GLU A 119 16.83 -8.77 14.77
CA GLU A 119 15.70 -9.68 14.99
C GLU A 119 15.51 -10.04 16.46
N ALA A 120 16.60 -10.20 17.22
CA ALA A 120 16.53 -10.42 18.67
C ALA A 120 15.91 -9.23 19.40
N GLU A 121 16.32 -8.00 19.07
CA GLU A 121 15.75 -6.77 19.64
C GLU A 121 14.28 -6.55 19.24
N VAL A 122 13.92 -6.81 17.98
CA VAL A 122 12.53 -6.76 17.53
C VAL A 122 11.66 -7.73 18.33
N ARG A 123 12.14 -8.96 18.53
CA ARG A 123 11.43 -10.00 19.30
C ARG A 123 11.40 -9.71 20.81
N SER A 124 12.39 -9.01 21.35
CA SER A 124 12.40 -8.59 22.76
C SER A 124 11.39 -7.47 23.03
N LEU A 125 11.15 -6.61 22.03
CA LEU A 125 10.28 -5.44 22.15
C LEU A 125 8.80 -5.75 21.91
N TYR A 126 8.48 -6.61 20.93
CA TYR A 126 7.09 -6.84 20.52
C TYR A 126 6.61 -8.26 20.87
N GLU A 127 5.89 -8.36 21.99
CA GLU A 127 5.17 -9.58 22.38
C GLU A 127 4.05 -9.92 21.39
N ARG A 128 3.41 -8.89 20.81
CA ARG A 128 2.31 -9.00 19.86
C ARG A 128 2.36 -7.86 18.84
N MET A 129 1.87 -8.14 17.65
CA MET A 129 1.69 -7.15 16.60
C MET A 129 0.27 -7.19 16.03
N VAL A 130 -0.07 -6.16 15.26
CA VAL A 130 -1.30 -6.11 14.48
C VAL A 130 -0.94 -6.05 13.00
N ARG A 131 -1.43 -7.02 12.24
CA ARG A 131 -1.48 -6.99 10.78
C ARG A 131 -2.69 -6.15 10.35
N ILE A 132 -2.43 -5.11 9.59
CA ILE A 132 -3.43 -4.32 8.88
C ILE A 132 -3.50 -4.92 7.47
N VAL A 133 -4.50 -5.77 7.24
CA VAL A 133 -4.71 -6.50 5.99
C VAL A 133 -5.71 -5.74 5.14
N VAL A 134 -5.28 -5.23 4.00
CA VAL A 134 -6.12 -4.42 3.11
C VAL A 134 -6.50 -5.23 1.89
N THR A 135 -7.80 -5.53 1.78
CA THR A 135 -8.39 -6.07 0.55
C THR A 135 -8.68 -4.93 -0.42
N PRO A 136 -8.05 -4.89 -1.61
CA PRO A 136 -8.31 -3.85 -2.61
C PRO A 136 -9.75 -3.90 -3.11
N THR A 137 -10.38 -2.73 -3.22
CA THR A 137 -11.75 -2.54 -3.75
C THR A 137 -11.77 -1.64 -5.00
N TRP A 138 -10.63 -1.04 -5.31
CA TRP A 138 -10.38 -0.21 -6.48
C TRP A 138 -8.86 -0.07 -6.67
N ALA A 139 -8.41 -0.04 -7.91
CA ALA A 139 -7.03 0.20 -8.27
C ALA A 139 -6.92 1.10 -9.50
N LYS A 140 -5.81 1.84 -9.59
CA LYS A 140 -5.42 2.55 -10.80
C LYS A 140 -3.92 2.63 -10.93
N LEU A 141 -3.42 2.23 -12.10
CA LEU A 141 -2.05 2.43 -12.52
C LEU A 141 -1.95 3.69 -13.40
N ILE A 142 -0.90 4.48 -13.23
CA ILE A 142 -0.55 5.63 -14.06
C ILE A 142 0.96 5.56 -14.33
N ASP A 143 1.33 5.58 -15.60
CA ASP A 143 2.73 5.52 -16.05
C ASP A 143 3.08 6.60 -17.10
N PHE A 144 2.08 7.38 -17.55
CA PHE A 144 2.21 8.40 -18.59
C PHE A 144 2.65 7.89 -19.97
N GLU A 145 2.68 6.58 -20.17
CA GLU A 145 3.00 5.91 -21.44
C GLU A 145 1.81 5.11 -21.95
N THR A 146 1.29 4.21 -21.12
CA THR A 146 0.16 3.32 -21.44
C THR A 146 -1.11 3.67 -20.67
N THR A 147 -0.98 4.38 -19.55
CA THR A 147 -2.06 4.78 -18.65
C THR A 147 -1.87 6.22 -18.20
N LEU A 148 -2.96 6.98 -18.20
CA LEU A 148 -2.95 8.41 -17.87
C LEU A 148 -3.90 8.71 -16.70
N PRO A 149 -3.76 9.87 -16.05
CA PRO A 149 -4.82 10.39 -15.19
C PRO A 149 -6.15 10.46 -15.98
N SER A 150 -7.27 10.06 -15.38
CA SER A 150 -8.52 9.88 -16.16
C SER A 150 -9.06 11.18 -16.70
N ALA A 151 -8.84 12.28 -15.97
CA ALA A 151 -9.15 13.62 -16.47
C ALA A 151 -8.36 13.97 -17.75
N VAL A 152 -7.10 13.50 -17.87
CA VAL A 152 -6.29 13.72 -19.07
C VAL A 152 -6.77 12.84 -20.23
N GLU A 153 -7.10 11.57 -19.98
CA GLU A 153 -7.68 10.66 -20.98
C GLU A 153 -8.98 11.23 -21.57
N GLU A 154 -9.84 11.79 -20.70
CA GLU A 154 -11.07 12.46 -21.11
C GLU A 154 -10.80 13.67 -22.00
N LEU A 155 -9.85 14.54 -21.64
CA LEU A 155 -9.49 15.71 -22.44
C LEU A 155 -8.92 15.32 -23.82
N ILE A 156 -8.11 14.26 -23.89
CA ILE A 156 -7.59 13.73 -25.16
C ILE A 156 -8.73 13.26 -26.05
N ARG A 157 -9.70 12.51 -25.50
CA ARG A 157 -10.89 12.05 -26.23
C ARG A 157 -11.73 13.24 -26.75
N GLN A 158 -12.03 14.21 -25.89
CA GLN A 158 -12.77 15.43 -26.28
C GLN A 158 -12.05 16.24 -27.35
N ARG A 159 -10.70 16.25 -27.36
CA ARG A 159 -9.93 16.89 -28.43
C ARG A 159 -10.07 16.13 -29.75
N ALA A 160 -9.98 14.80 -29.73
CA ALA A 160 -10.13 13.98 -30.93
C ALA A 160 -11.52 14.12 -31.56
N GLU A 161 -12.58 14.15 -30.74
CA GLU A 161 -13.96 14.38 -31.18
C GLU A 161 -14.13 15.73 -31.88
N ARG A 162 -13.51 16.80 -31.34
CA ARG A 162 -13.54 18.14 -31.96
C ARG A 162 -12.75 18.26 -33.26
N GLN A 163 -11.75 17.40 -33.47
CA GLN A 163 -10.91 17.42 -34.67
C GLN A 163 -11.43 16.50 -35.79
N GLY A 164 -12.28 15.54 -35.44
CA GLY A 164 -12.93 14.63 -36.38
C GLY A 164 -14.35 15.05 -36.80
N ALA A 165 -14.90 16.10 -36.20
CA ALA A 165 -16.18 16.75 -36.56
C ALA A 165 -15.92 17.96 -37.47
#